data_AF-A0A838VVY4-F1
#
_entry.id   AF-A0A838VVY4-F1
#
_cell.length_a   1.000
_cell.length_b   1.000
_cell.length_c   1.000
_cell.angle_alpha   90.00
_cell.angle_beta   90.00
_cell.angle_gamma   90.00
#
_symmetry.space_group_name_H-M   'P 1'
#
loop_
_entity.id
_entity.type
_entity.pdbx_description
1 polymer ?
#
loop_
_entity_poly.entity_id
_entity_poly.type
_entity_poly.pdbx_seq_one_letter_code
_entity_poly.pdbx_strand_id
1 'polypeptide(L)'
;MDAAALWQRYQDWLYYHEGLGLYLDVSRMRFDDSFVEALQPKFANAFTQMAALEKGAIANPDENRMVGHYWLRNSDLAPTPQIKQEID
;
A
#
# COMPACT_ATOMS: atom_id res chain seq x y z
N MET A 1 -15.04 -9.82 -23.57
CA MET A 1 -14.25 -11.03 -23.24
C MET A 1 -15.19 -12.20 -23.21
N ASP A 2 -14.84 -13.31 -23.85
CA ASP A 2 -15.56 -14.57 -23.68
C ASP A 2 -15.28 -15.17 -22.29
N ALA A 3 -15.91 -16.31 -21.98
CA ALA A 3 -15.76 -16.98 -20.69
C ALA A 3 -14.30 -17.37 -20.40
N ALA A 4 -13.55 -17.81 -21.41
CA ALA A 4 -12.14 -18.19 -21.25
C ALA A 4 -11.26 -16.98 -20.92
N ALA A 5 -11.45 -15.87 -21.63
CA ALA A 5 -10.75 -14.62 -21.37
C ALA A 5 -11.11 -14.02 -20.00
N LEU A 6 -12.36 -14.14 -19.56
CA LEU A 6 -12.77 -13.72 -18.21
C LEU A 6 -12.14 -14.59 -17.11
N TRP A 7 -12.01 -15.90 -17.33
CA TRP A 7 -11.34 -16.80 -16.41
C TRP A 7 -9.85 -16.49 -16.31
N GLN A 8 -9.17 -16.29 -17.44
CA GLN A 8 -7.76 -15.89 -17.43
C GLN A 8 -7.56 -14.56 -16.69
N ARG A 9 -8.42 -13.57 -16.96
CA ARG A 9 -8.37 -12.28 -16.25
C ARG A 9 -8.57 -12.43 -14.75
N TYR A 10 -9.44 -13.35 -14.31
CA TYR A 10 -9.57 -13.65 -12.88
C TYR A 10 -8.25 -14.21 -12.32
N GLN A 11 -7.61 -15.14 -13.00
CA GLN A 11 -6.33 -15.72 -12.56
C GLN A 11 -5.21 -14.67 -12.49
N ASP A 12 -5.14 -13.77 -13.47
CA ASP A 12 -4.10 -12.73 -13.53
C ASP A 12 -4.25 -11.67 -12.43
N TRP A 13 -5.50 -11.40 -12.01
CA TRP A 13 -5.85 -10.29 -11.10
C TRP A 13 -6.33 -10.74 -9.71
N LEU A 14 -6.37 -12.05 -9.45
CA LEU A 14 -6.61 -12.58 -8.12
C LEU A 14 -5.32 -12.53 -7.31
N TYR A 15 -5.35 -11.75 -6.23
CA TYR A 15 -4.30 -11.77 -5.22
C TYR A 15 -4.73 -12.62 -4.03
N TYR A 16 -3.87 -13.56 -3.62
CA TYR A 16 -4.04 -14.31 -2.38
C TYR A 16 -2.87 -14.02 -1.44
N HIS A 17 -3.19 -13.50 -0.25
CA HIS A 17 -2.23 -13.29 0.83
C HIS A 17 -2.30 -14.46 1.81
N GLU A 18 -1.42 -15.45 1.63
CA GLU A 18 -1.40 -16.69 2.42
C GLU A 18 -1.33 -16.44 3.93
N GLY A 19 -0.43 -15.57 4.38
CA GLY A 19 -0.25 -15.28 5.82
C GLY A 19 -1.47 -14.66 6.51
N LEU A 20 -2.43 -14.12 5.74
CA LEU A 20 -3.67 -13.54 6.26
C LEU A 20 -4.90 -14.38 5.88
N GLY A 21 -4.73 -15.42 5.06
CA GLY A 21 -5.85 -16.18 4.48
C GLY A 21 -6.81 -15.31 3.65
N LEU A 22 -6.32 -14.21 3.06
CA LEU A 22 -7.16 -13.19 2.40
C LEU A 22 -7.05 -13.26 0.88
N TYR A 23 -8.20 -13.20 0.21
CA TYR A 23 -8.29 -13.07 -1.24
C TYR A 23 -8.78 -11.66 -1.61
N LEU A 24 -8.15 -11.07 -2.63
CA LEU A 24 -8.57 -9.83 -3.26
C LEU A 24 -8.67 -10.04 -4.76
N ASP A 25 -9.90 -10.01 -5.28
CA ASP A 25 -10.19 -10.10 -6.71
C ASP A 25 -10.60 -8.73 -7.25
N VAL A 26 -9.79 -8.18 -8.15
CA VAL A 26 -10.09 -6.92 -8.85
C VAL A 26 -10.47 -7.13 -10.33
N SER A 27 -10.54 -8.37 -10.80
CA SER A 27 -10.74 -8.71 -12.23
C SER A 27 -12.03 -8.15 -12.83
N ARG A 28 -13.06 -7.90 -12.00
CA ARG A 28 -14.36 -7.35 -12.40
C ARG A 28 -14.47 -5.83 -12.25
N MET A 29 -13.42 -5.14 -11.81
CA MET A 29 -13.36 -3.69 -11.81
C MET A 29 -13.16 -3.15 -13.23
N ARG A 30 -13.58 -1.90 -13.45
CA ARG A 30 -13.47 -1.22 -14.74
C ARG A 30 -12.08 -0.63 -14.94
N PHE A 31 -11.17 -1.43 -15.47
CA PHE A 31 -9.86 -0.98 -15.97
C PHE A 31 -9.38 -1.90 -17.10
N ASP A 32 -8.54 -1.36 -17.97
CA ASP A 32 -7.80 -2.13 -18.97
C ASP A 32 -6.29 -2.06 -18.70
N ASP A 33 -5.51 -2.78 -19.49
CA ASP A 33 -4.06 -2.86 -19.30
C ASP A 33 -3.39 -1.49 -19.52
N SER A 34 -3.90 -0.69 -20.45
CA SER A 34 -3.40 0.67 -20.72
C SER A 34 -3.59 1.60 -19.51
N PHE A 35 -4.70 1.47 -18.80
CA PHE A 35 -4.96 2.21 -17.58
C PHE A 35 -3.99 1.81 -16.47
N VAL A 36 -3.69 0.51 -16.34
CA VAL A 36 -2.71 0.01 -15.37
C VAL A 36 -1.32 0.56 -15.70
N GLU A 37 -0.89 0.51 -16.96
CA GLU A 37 0.38 1.08 -17.41
C GLU A 37 0.49 2.57 -17.08
N ALA A 38 -0.59 3.33 -17.29
CA ALA A 38 -0.65 4.74 -16.93
C ALA A 38 -0.59 4.99 -15.40
N LEU A 39 -0.99 4.01 -14.58
CA LEU A 39 -0.91 4.09 -13.11
C LEU A 39 0.44 3.65 -12.54
N GLN A 40 1.21 2.81 -13.23
CA GLN A 40 2.53 2.33 -12.77
C GLN A 40 3.45 3.42 -12.19
N PRO A 41 3.70 4.56 -12.87
CA PRO A 41 4.54 5.61 -12.30
C PRO A 41 3.94 6.26 -11.04
N LYS A 42 2.62 6.32 -10.94
CA LYS A 42 1.94 6.83 -9.73
C LYS A 42 2.08 5.86 -8.56
N PHE A 43 2.03 4.54 -8.81
CA PHE A 43 2.31 3.55 -7.78
C PHE A 43 3.75 3.63 -7.28
N ALA A 44 4.73 3.75 -8.18
CA ALA A 44 6.14 3.94 -7.78
C ALA A 44 6.33 5.18 -6.89
N ASN A 45 5.67 6.29 -7.24
CA ASN A 45 5.67 7.50 -6.42
C ASN A 45 4.97 7.27 -5.07
N ALA A 46 3.81 6.60 -5.05
CA ALA A 46 3.10 6.29 -3.81
C ALA A 46 3.95 5.44 -2.86
N PHE A 47 4.63 4.40 -3.36
CA PHE A 47 5.53 3.59 -2.53
C PHE A 47 6.72 4.38 -1.98
N THR A 48 7.26 5.31 -2.78
CA THR A 48 8.34 6.20 -2.33
C THR A 48 7.86 7.10 -1.19
N GLN A 49 6.67 7.69 -1.35
CA GLN A 49 6.07 8.54 -0.31
C GLN A 49 5.68 7.75 0.94
N MET A 50 5.17 6.53 0.80
CA MET A 50 4.90 5.64 1.95
C MET A 50 6.18 5.33 2.72
N ALA A 51 7.28 5.00 2.04
CA ALA A 51 8.55 4.75 2.72
C ALA A 51 9.11 6.01 3.42
N ALA A 52 8.91 7.20 2.85
CA ALA A 52 9.28 8.46 3.49
C ALA A 52 8.40 8.75 4.71
N LEU A 53 7.08 8.58 4.57
CA LEU A 53 6.09 8.71 5.64
C LEU A 53 6.48 7.80 6.82
N GLU A 54 6.70 6.51 6.55
CA GLU A 54 7.05 5.51 7.55
C GLU A 54 8.35 5.83 8.30
N LYS A 55 9.30 6.48 7.62
CA LYS A 55 10.57 6.99 8.19
C LYS A 55 10.43 8.32 8.93
N GLY A 56 9.21 8.82 9.15
CA GLY A 56 8.97 10.04 9.90
C GLY A 56 9.09 11.32 9.07
N ALA A 57 8.82 11.28 7.76
CA ALA A 57 8.64 12.52 7.01
C ALA A 57 7.45 13.33 7.56
N ILE A 58 7.55 14.66 7.47
CA ILE A 58 6.42 15.54 7.78
C ILE A 58 5.36 15.37 6.68
N ALA A 59 4.27 14.73 7.05
CA ALA A 59 3.15 14.45 6.16
C ALA A 59 1.91 15.30 6.45
N ASN A 60 1.83 15.87 7.66
CA ASN A 60 0.86 16.92 7.99
C ASN A 60 1.60 18.27 8.01
N PRO A 61 1.69 18.99 6.87
CA PRO A 61 2.42 20.26 6.79
C PRO A 61 1.72 21.37 7.56
N ASP A 62 0.40 21.34 7.69
CA ASP A 62 -0.38 22.38 8.39
C ASP A 62 -0.02 22.44 9.89
N GLU A 63 0.21 21.28 10.49
CA GLU A 63 0.63 21.17 11.89
C GLU A 63 2.15 20.97 12.07
N ASN A 64 2.90 20.86 10.97
CA ASN A 64 4.32 20.48 10.94
C ASN A 64 4.58 19.17 11.74
N ARG A 65 3.79 18.12 11.47
CA ARG A 65 3.82 16.85 12.20
C ARG A 65 4.06 15.64 11.31
N MET A 66 4.72 14.65 11.90
CA MET A 66 4.76 13.27 11.40
C MET A 66 3.42 12.59 11.61
N VAL A 67 3.10 11.58 10.79
CA VAL A 67 1.89 10.77 10.93
C VAL A 67 2.30 9.31 11.11
N GLY A 68 2.37 8.84 12.35
CA GLY A 68 3.03 7.59 12.74
C GLY A 68 2.16 6.55 13.43
N HIS A 69 0.85 6.50 13.15
CA HIS A 69 -0.07 5.58 13.84
C HIS A 69 0.28 4.09 13.68
N TYR A 70 1.08 3.73 12.68
CA TYR A 70 1.62 2.38 12.48
C TYR A 70 2.72 2.02 13.49
N TRP A 71 3.45 2.99 14.04
CA TRP A 71 4.40 2.75 15.14
C TRP A 71 3.69 2.25 16.40
N LEU A 72 2.44 2.65 16.62
CA LEU A 72 1.62 2.14 17.73
C LEU A 72 1.27 0.65 17.59
N ARG A 73 1.37 0.10 16.38
CA ARG A 73 1.17 -1.34 16.12
C ARG A 73 2.48 -2.13 16.16
N ASN A 74 3.59 -1.46 15.92
CA ASN A 74 4.93 -2.02 16.02
C ASN A 74 5.94 -0.88 16.27
N SER A 75 6.36 -0.73 17.53
CA SER A 75 7.22 0.37 17.98
C SER A 75 8.63 0.31 17.40
N ASP A 76 9.09 -0.87 16.95
CA ASP A 76 10.37 -1.05 16.26
C ASP A 76 10.46 -0.30 14.92
N LEU A 77 9.32 0.10 14.35
CA LEU A 77 9.25 0.90 13.13
C LEU A 77 9.35 2.40 13.39
N ALA A 78 9.40 2.84 14.65
CA ALA A 78 9.50 4.25 14.97
C ALA A 78 10.81 4.86 14.43
N PRO A 79 10.80 6.10 13.92
CA PRO A 79 11.94 6.70 13.21
C PRO A 79 13.06 7.13 14.16
N THR A 80 12.77 7.24 15.46
CA THR A 80 13.75 7.57 16.49
C THR A 80 13.58 6.70 17.73
N PRO A 81 14.67 6.42 18.48
CA PRO A 81 14.60 5.68 19.73
C PRO A 81 13.70 6.33 20.79
N GLN A 82 13.61 7.67 20.79
CA GLN A 82 12.77 8.42 21.72
C GLN A 82 11.29 8.14 21.48
N ILE A 83 10.85 8.17 20.21
CA ILE A 83 9.47 7.87 19.85
C ILE A 83 9.15 6.41 20.17
N LYS A 84 10.07 5.49 19.90
CA LYS A 84 9.89 4.09 20.30
C LYS A 84 9.66 3.97 21.82
N GLN A 85 10.52 4.60 22.62
CA GLN A 85 10.46 4.55 24.08
C GLN A 85 9.17 5.19 24.64
N GLU A 86 8.58 6.16 23.95
CA GLU A 86 7.30 6.76 24.35
C GLU A 86 6.09 5.87 24.03
N ILE A 87 6.23 4.94 23.09
CA ILE A 87 5.18 4.00 22.67
C ILE A 87 5.21 2.72 23.52
N ASP A 88 6.40 2.25 23.91
CA ASP A 88 6.62 1.07 24.77
C ASP A 88 6.18 1.31 26.24
#